data_AF-A0A7R9X0F8-F1
#
_entry.id   AF-A0A7R9X0F8-F1
#
_cell.length_a   1.000
_cell.length_b   1.000
_cell.length_c   1.000
_cell.angle_alpha   90.00
_cell.angle_beta   90.00
_cell.angle_gamma   90.00
#
_symmetry.space_group_name_H-M   'P 1'
#
loop_
_entity.id
_entity.type
_entity.pdbx_description
1 polymer ?
#
loop_
_entity_poly.entity_id
_entity_poly.type
_entity_poly.pdbx_seq_one_letter_code
_entity_poly.pdbx_strand_id
1 'polypeptide(L)'
;LEQRDKHLMTAKCVDDTGTLLYITIVCHNFNKSFSYALYPSCFKTNNSIPVFENKGSINNIGNYRPIASQSVILKIIEKFVYKRL
;
A
#
# COMPACT_ATOMS: atom_id res chain seq x y z
N LEU A 1 10.55 -26.48 -4.54
CA LEU A 1 11.40 -25.25 -4.49
C LEU A 1 11.15 -24.37 -5.71
N GLU A 2 10.89 -24.94 -6.88
CA GLU A 2 10.68 -24.23 -8.17
C GLU A 2 9.33 -23.49 -8.34
N GLN A 3 8.34 -23.74 -7.47
CA GLN A 3 7.02 -23.09 -7.56
C GLN A 3 6.88 -21.81 -6.71
N ARG A 4 7.84 -21.52 -5.81
CA ARG A 4 7.78 -20.31 -4.95
C ARG A 4 8.19 -19.03 -5.69
N ASP A 5 9.06 -19.12 -6.69
CA ASP A 5 9.56 -17.93 -7.40
C ASP A 5 8.54 -17.30 -8.36
N LYS A 6 7.49 -18.02 -8.75
CA LYS A 6 6.39 -17.45 -9.55
C LYS A 6 5.50 -16.49 -8.76
N HIS A 7 5.65 -16.45 -7.43
CA HIS A 7 4.83 -15.66 -6.50
C HIS A 7 5.54 -14.41 -5.99
N LEU A 8 6.59 -13.96 -6.67
CA LEU A 8 7.33 -12.75 -6.32
C LEU A 8 6.75 -11.51 -7.01
N MET A 9 6.63 -10.39 -6.30
CA MET A 9 6.46 -9.08 -6.96
C MET A 9 7.62 -8.89 -7.94
N THR A 10 7.34 -8.90 -9.25
CA THR A 10 8.36 -8.71 -10.29
C THR A 10 8.22 -7.31 -10.88
N ALA A 11 9.33 -6.58 -10.94
CA ALA A 11 9.41 -5.17 -11.33
C ALA A 11 9.21 -4.92 -12.85
N LYS A 12 8.46 -5.79 -13.55
CA LYS A 12 8.30 -5.76 -15.02
C LYS A 12 7.43 -4.61 -15.56
N CYS A 13 7.09 -3.62 -14.74
CA CYS A 13 5.92 -2.76 -15.02
C CYS A 13 6.22 -1.28 -15.35
N VAL A 14 7.47 -0.79 -15.42
CA VAL A 14 7.70 0.64 -15.73
C VAL A 14 9.00 0.89 -16.51
N ASP A 15 8.91 1.73 -17.54
CA ASP A 15 9.96 2.02 -18.55
C ASP A 15 10.98 3.09 -18.11
N ASP A 16 10.72 3.83 -17.03
CA ASP A 16 11.62 4.84 -16.48
C ASP A 16 12.61 4.27 -15.45
N THR A 17 13.91 4.42 -15.69
CA THR A 17 15.01 3.89 -14.85
C THR A 17 14.90 4.28 -13.37
N GLY A 18 14.47 5.52 -13.08
CA GLY A 18 14.29 6.00 -11.69
C GLY A 18 13.11 5.33 -10.98
N THR A 19 12.01 5.12 -11.69
CA THR A 19 10.82 4.44 -11.18
C THR A 19 11.08 2.94 -11.01
N LEU A 20 11.87 2.35 -11.92
CA LEU A 20 12.27 0.95 -11.86
C LEU A 20 13.13 0.65 -10.63
N LEU A 21 14.09 1.52 -10.29
CA LEU A 21 14.90 1.38 -9.08
C LEU A 21 14.04 1.43 -7.81
N TYR A 22 13.13 2.41 -7.73
CA TYR A 22 12.22 2.57 -6.58
C TYR A 22 11.32 1.34 -6.40
N ILE A 23 10.70 0.85 -7.49
CA ILE A 23 9.86 -0.34 -7.48
C ILE A 23 10.67 -1.57 -7.06
N THR A 24 11.90 -1.73 -7.56
CA THR A 24 12.75 -2.88 -7.23
C THR A 24 13.06 -2.97 -5.73
N ILE A 25 13.38 -1.85 -5.09
CA ILE A 25 13.65 -1.80 -3.63
C ILE A 25 12.39 -2.15 -2.84
N VAL A 26 11.24 -1.56 -3.20
CA VAL A 26 9.96 -1.83 -2.53
C VAL A 26 9.57 -3.30 -2.68
N CYS A 27 9.66 -3.84 -3.90
CA CYS A 27 9.36 -5.25 -4.18
C CYS A 27 10.29 -6.17 -3.37
N HIS A 28 11.60 -5.93 -3.37
CA HIS A 28 12.56 -6.75 -2.61
C HIS A 28 12.20 -6.83 -1.12
N ASN A 29 11.93 -5.69 -0.49
CA ASN A 29 11.57 -5.63 0.93
C ASN A 29 10.20 -6.26 1.20
N PHE A 30 9.23 -6.08 0.31
CA PHE A 30 7.91 -6.70 0.44
C PHE A 30 7.99 -8.22 0.31
N ASN A 31 8.71 -8.73 -0.69
CA ASN A 31 8.90 -10.16 -0.89
C ASN A 31 9.60 -10.81 0.31
N LYS A 32 10.59 -10.11 0.89
CA LYS A 32 11.22 -10.53 2.14
C LYS A 32 10.21 -10.58 3.29
N SER A 33 9.41 -9.53 3.45
CA SER A 33 8.34 -9.44 4.45
C SER A 33 7.34 -10.60 4.32
N PHE A 34 6.97 -10.96 3.10
CA PHE A 34 6.06 -12.08 2.80
C PHE A 34 6.68 -13.44 3.12
N SER A 35 7.96 -13.65 2.78
CA SER A 35 8.69 -14.90 3.08
C SER A 35 8.87 -15.15 4.57
N TYR A 36 9.11 -14.09 5.36
CA TYR A 36 9.25 -14.19 6.81
C TYR A 36 7.92 -14.03 7.58
N ALA A 37 6.81 -13.80 6.88
CA ALA A 37 5.52 -13.42 7.48
C ALA A 37 5.62 -12.22 8.46
N LEU A 38 6.58 -11.31 8.20
CA LEU A 38 6.84 -10.13 9.01
C LEU A 38 6.37 -8.88 8.28
N TYR A 39 5.30 -8.28 8.76
CA TYR A 39 4.78 -7.02 8.21
C TYR A 39 5.30 -5.82 9.02
N PRO A 40 5.98 -4.84 8.39
CA PRO A 40 6.54 -3.68 9.07
C PRO A 40 5.51 -2.92 9.92
N SER A 41 5.89 -2.49 11.12
CA SER A 41 5.00 -1.75 12.02
C SER A 41 4.55 -0.41 11.42
N CYS A 42 5.45 0.30 10.73
CA CYS A 42 5.16 1.54 10.00
C CYS A 42 4.11 1.38 8.89
N PHE A 43 3.88 0.15 8.44
CA PHE A 43 2.87 -0.15 7.44
C PHE A 43 1.51 -0.52 8.05
N LYS A 44 1.45 -0.73 9.37
CA LYS A 44 0.19 -0.98 10.11
C LYS A 44 -0.51 0.32 10.52
N THR A 45 0.22 1.42 10.49
CA THR A 45 -0.28 2.76 10.83
C THR A 45 -0.85 3.45 9.59
N ASN A 46 -2.01 4.08 9.75
CA ASN A 46 -2.60 4.96 8.75
C ASN A 46 -2.88 6.34 9.36
N ASN A 47 -2.90 7.38 8.53
CA ASN A 47 -3.28 8.71 8.98
C ASN A 47 -4.79 8.88 8.82
N SER A 48 -5.50 9.07 9.93
CA SER A 48 -6.92 9.42 9.90
C SER A 48 -7.09 10.91 9.66
N ILE A 49 -7.68 11.28 8.53
CA ILE A 49 -7.96 12.66 8.15
C ILE A 49 -9.48 12.87 8.19
N PRO A 50 -9.99 13.86 8.93
CA PRO A 50 -11.41 14.18 8.93
C PRO A 50 -11.78 14.81 7.57
N VAL A 51 -12.79 14.24 6.91
CA VAL A 51 -13.33 14.74 5.64
C VAL A 51 -14.80 15.10 5.84
N PHE A 52 -15.18 16.31 5.38
CA PHE A 52 -16.53 16.81 5.49
C PHE A 52 -17.46 16.09 4.51
N GLU A 53 -18.61 15.61 5.00
CA GLU A 53 -19.56 14.81 4.21
C GLU A 53 -20.42 15.63 3.22
N ASN A 54 -20.12 16.92 3.03
CA ASN A 54 -20.93 17.84 2.20
C ASN A 54 -22.43 17.83 2.57
N LYS A 55 -22.74 17.54 3.83
CA LYS A 55 -24.09 17.51 4.37
C LYS A 55 -24.10 18.18 5.75
N GLY A 56 -25.05 19.09 5.94
CA GLY A 56 -25.18 19.85 7.19
C GLY A 56 -24.21 21.04 7.28
N SER A 57 -23.90 21.46 8.50
CA SER A 57 -23.03 22.61 8.78
C SER A 57 -21.56 22.19 8.94
N ILE A 58 -20.64 22.96 8.36
CA ILE A 58 -19.18 22.79 8.50
C ILE A 58 -18.69 23.00 9.95
N ASN A 59 -19.47 23.72 10.76
CA ASN A 59 -19.12 24.00 12.16
C ASN A 59 -19.50 22.85 13.11
N ASN A 60 -20.19 21.82 12.62
CA ASN A 60 -20.54 20.66 13.43
C ASN A 60 -19.57 19.52 13.17
N ILE A 61 -18.79 19.15 14.20
CA ILE A 61 -17.78 18.08 14.14
C ILE A 61 -18.39 16.73 13.72
N GLY A 62 -19.67 16.50 14.02
CA GLY A 62 -20.40 15.27 13.66
C GLY A 62 -20.63 15.10 12.16
N ASN A 63 -20.41 16.14 11.35
CA ASN A 63 -20.54 16.07 9.89
C ASN A 63 -19.22 15.73 9.18
N TYR A 64 -18.17 15.40 9.93
CA TYR A 64 -16.91 14.89 9.40
C TYR A 64 -16.82 13.39 9.63
N ARG A 65 -16.42 12.63 8.61
CA ARG A 65 -16.01 11.24 8.79
C ARG A 65 -14.49 11.14 8.84
N PRO A 66 -13.91 10.32 9.73
CA PRO A 66 -12.50 9.98 9.67
C PRO A 66 -12.25 9.07 8.45
N ILE A 67 -11.32 9.46 7.58
CA ILE A 67 -10.84 8.62 6.49
C ILE A 67 -9.38 8.24 6.74
N ALA A 68 -9.09 6.94 6.75
CA ALA A 68 -7.73 6.43 6.82
C ALA A 68 -7.02 6.57 5.47
N SER A 69 -6.01 7.44 5.41
CA SER A 69 -5.12 7.56 4.25
C SER A 69 -3.92 6.61 4.40
N GLN A 70 -3.87 5.59 3.55
CA GLN A 70 -2.72 4.69 3.42
C GLN A 70 -1.63 5.30 2.53
N SER A 71 -0.38 4.93 2.80
CA SER A 71 0.76 5.33 1.95
C SER A 71 0.62 4.79 0.53
N VAL A 72 1.19 5.49 -0.44
CA VAL A 72 1.18 5.09 -1.86
C VAL A 72 1.80 3.70 -2.03
N ILE A 73 2.87 3.41 -1.29
CA ILE A 73 3.54 2.10 -1.27
C ILE A 73 2.55 0.98 -0.91
N LEU A 74 1.74 1.19 0.13
CA LEU A 74 0.76 0.20 0.56
C LEU A 74 -0.37 -0.01 -0.43
N LYS A 75 -0.86 1.06 -1.06
CA LYS A 75 -1.88 0.94 -2.10
C LYS A 75 -1.39 0.12 -3.30
N ILE A 76 -0.10 0.22 -3.65
CA ILE A 76 0.50 -0.57 -4.73
C ILE A 76 0.57 -2.05 -4.32
N ILE A 77 1.05 -2.32 -3.11
CA ILE A 77 1.12 -3.68 -2.55
C ILE A 77 -0.26 -4.31 -2.46
N GLU A 78 -1.25 -3.59 -1.93
CA GLU A 78 -2.63 -4.04 -1.75
C GLU A 78 -3.27 -4.40 -3.10
N LYS A 79 -3.13 -3.55 -4.12
CA LYS A 79 -3.59 -3.87 -5.48
C LYS A 79 -2.98 -5.16 -6.02
N PHE A 80 -1.71 -5.41 -5.72
CA PHE A 80 -1.04 -6.61 -6.18
C PHE A 80 -1.48 -7.86 -5.42
N VAL A 81 -1.65 -7.78 -4.10
CA VAL A 81 -2.21 -8.86 -3.28
C VAL A 81 -3.65 -9.16 -3.68
N TYR A 82 -4.46 -8.12 -3.88
CA TYR A 82 -5.85 -8.25 -4.33
C TYR A 82 -5.96 -8.94 -5.70
N LYS A 83 -5.07 -8.60 -6.64
CA LYS A 83 -5.00 -9.31 -7.94
C LYS A 83 -4.60 -10.78 -7.84
N ARG A 84 -4.07 -11.23 -6.70
CA ARG A 84 -3.62 -12.61 -6.48
C ARG A 84 -4.65 -13.46 -5.75
N LEU A 85 -5.62 -12.83 -5.09
CA LEU A 85 -6.76 -13.48 -4.43
C LEU A 85 -7.87 -13.71 -5.45
#